data_AF-A0AAV4AW10-F1
#
_entry.id   AF-A0AAV4AW10-F1
#
_cell.length_a   1.000
_cell.length_b   1.000
_cell.length_c   1.000
_cell.angle_alpha   90.00
_cell.angle_beta   90.00
_cell.angle_gamma   90.00
#
_symmetry.space_group_name_H-M   'P 1'
#
loop_
_entity.id
_entity.type
_entity.pdbx_description
1 polymer ?
#
loop_
_entity_poly.entity_id
_entity_poly.type
_entity_poly.pdbx_seq_one_letter_code
_entity_poly.pdbx_strand_id
1 'polypeptide(L)'
;AVEPNTVKVEENLLEGSSSRSSEGCEIFAIPEPAEELPKVSVVKRGSLKNVWDKKHSCMFCFKNVNKMSTHLQRVHKKESPVKRVMAMAKGSYERRKAWAELLNQGDFKHNYKVLKSGSGQLIPRYRTKNKSAEDCVVCSFCKGLYGKSLLYVHYKTCSQRKGTANARGRKGEAVRQGSMLMPLPSNVSEGFFSHVVARMQKDDVTRIILNDSLIVKFGERKFCATECYTASYISTRIRELGRLLKVVRLKTDMKVSTLTQALHPENLDLIIQSVRELAEFNEENHHFRKSSLALRLGHSIKKCASVLRAEAIKIGDEELVEQAKRFDSLFSGNWFDYITEIQSTSKTVFNQQTQKKQNVEDKPKMRKKMKRQPWSEDEINAVKRHLSDCIVTGMVPKKAQAMKAVAAEPCLRSRSWHNVKDYVYNLIKKTKEK
;
A
#
# COMPACT_ATOMS: atom_id res chain seq x y z
N ALA A 1 38.81 -33.24 -52.58
CA ALA A 1 40.06 -32.48 -52.41
C ALA A 1 40.13 -31.46 -53.53
N VAL A 2 40.60 -30.25 -53.24
CA VAL A 2 40.75 -29.10 -54.18
C VAL A 2 39.42 -28.56 -54.75
N GLU A 3 39.38 -27.24 -54.94
CA GLU A 3 38.33 -26.47 -55.64
C GLU A 3 38.79 -26.29 -57.14
N PRO A 4 38.69 -25.17 -57.91
CA PRO A 4 38.13 -23.81 -57.67
C PRO A 4 37.33 -23.16 -58.82
N ASN A 5 36.89 -21.91 -58.58
CA ASN A 5 36.64 -20.80 -59.54
C ASN A 5 35.43 -20.90 -60.50
N THR A 6 34.58 -19.87 -60.69
CA THR A 6 34.75 -18.41 -61.01
C THR A 6 35.27 -18.20 -62.45
N VAL A 7 34.88 -17.18 -63.24
CA VAL A 7 34.48 -15.76 -62.97
C VAL A 7 33.27 -15.30 -63.84
N LYS A 8 32.80 -14.06 -63.61
CA LYS A 8 31.83 -13.25 -64.40
C LYS A 8 32.36 -12.93 -65.84
N VAL A 9 31.72 -12.11 -66.70
CA VAL A 9 31.87 -10.63 -66.75
C VAL A 9 31.09 -10.02 -67.96
N GLU A 10 30.35 -8.91 -67.75
CA GLU A 10 29.99 -7.76 -68.66
C GLU A 10 29.47 -8.03 -70.12
N GLU A 11 28.97 -7.11 -70.98
CA GLU A 11 28.61 -5.66 -71.01
C GLU A 11 27.55 -5.45 -72.17
N ASN A 12 26.94 -4.32 -72.60
CA ASN A 12 26.78 -2.88 -72.23
C ASN A 12 25.52 -2.31 -72.98
N LEU A 13 25.41 -0.97 -73.11
CA LEU A 13 24.61 -0.15 -74.05
C LEU A 13 23.13 0.10 -73.68
N LEU A 14 22.56 1.32 -73.76
CA LEU A 14 23.06 2.59 -74.35
C LEU A 14 22.64 3.84 -73.53
N GLU A 15 23.20 5.00 -73.86
CA GLU A 15 23.18 6.25 -73.10
C GLU A 15 22.01 7.21 -73.43
N GLY A 16 21.81 8.25 -72.62
CA GLY A 16 20.93 9.38 -72.92
C GLY A 16 20.86 10.41 -71.78
N SER A 17 21.60 11.52 -71.87
CA SER A 17 21.82 12.46 -70.76
C SER A 17 21.25 13.87 -70.98
N SER A 18 20.76 14.47 -69.89
CA SER A 18 20.73 15.93 -69.70
C SER A 18 20.60 16.25 -68.19
N SER A 19 21.02 17.45 -67.76
CA SER A 19 21.39 17.71 -66.36
C SER A 19 20.83 19.01 -65.75
N ARG A 20 20.72 18.96 -64.41
CA ARG A 20 20.54 20.04 -63.38
C ARG A 20 19.20 19.95 -62.63
N SER A 21 19.15 20.13 -61.31
CA SER A 21 20.24 20.22 -60.30
C SER A 21 19.69 20.07 -58.87
N SER A 22 20.48 19.42 -57.99
CA SER A 22 20.50 19.55 -56.52
C SER A 22 19.16 19.63 -55.73
N GLU A 23 18.88 18.59 -54.92
CA GLU A 23 18.84 18.69 -53.44
C GLU A 23 18.54 17.33 -52.76
N GLY A 24 18.87 17.23 -51.46
CA GLY A 24 18.26 16.31 -50.47
C GLY A 24 18.16 14.81 -50.76
N CYS A 25 19.13 14.01 -50.32
CA CYS A 25 18.93 12.57 -50.12
C CYS A 25 18.30 12.31 -48.74
N GLU A 26 16.97 12.34 -48.65
CA GLU A 26 16.26 11.94 -47.42
C GLU A 26 16.21 10.41 -47.30
N ILE A 27 16.90 9.87 -46.29
CA ILE A 27 16.80 8.47 -45.90
C ILE A 27 15.40 8.24 -45.33
N PHE A 28 14.60 7.40 -45.99
CA PHE A 28 13.27 7.01 -45.51
C PHE A 28 13.36 6.30 -44.16
N ALA A 29 13.14 7.06 -43.08
CA ALA A 29 13.09 6.53 -41.73
C ALA A 29 11.88 5.60 -41.57
N ILE A 30 12.13 4.31 -41.40
CA ILE A 30 11.11 3.32 -41.05
C ILE A 30 10.55 3.70 -39.67
N PRO A 31 9.24 4.00 -39.53
CA PRO A 31 8.68 4.33 -38.22
C PRO A 31 8.67 3.09 -37.32
N GLU A 32 9.41 3.13 -36.21
CA GLU A 32 9.28 2.11 -35.17
C GLU A 32 7.82 2.07 -34.66
N PRO A 33 7.17 0.89 -34.63
CA PRO A 33 5.84 0.77 -34.04
C PRO A 33 5.96 0.87 -32.52
N ALA A 34 5.87 2.10 -31.99
CA ALA A 34 5.81 2.35 -30.56
C ALA A 34 4.54 1.73 -29.95
N GLU A 35 4.65 0.51 -29.43
CA GLU A 35 3.60 -0.14 -28.64
C GLU A 35 3.41 0.59 -27.29
N GLU A 36 2.72 1.73 -27.32
CA GLU A 36 2.18 2.35 -26.10
C GLU A 36 1.25 1.35 -25.40
N LEU A 37 1.74 0.76 -24.31
CA LEU A 37 0.96 -0.10 -23.40
C LEU A 37 -0.44 0.51 -23.16
N PRO A 38 -1.53 -0.25 -23.40
CA PRO A 38 -2.86 0.31 -23.51
C PRO A 38 -3.26 1.01 -22.22
N LYS A 39 -3.46 2.33 -22.30
CA LYS A 39 -3.38 3.24 -21.14
C LYS A 39 -4.76 3.51 -20.53
N VAL A 40 -4.98 3.17 -19.26
CA VAL A 40 -6.23 3.56 -18.56
C VAL A 40 -6.30 5.09 -18.44
N SER A 41 -7.33 5.69 -19.04
CA SER A 41 -7.61 7.12 -18.95
C SER A 41 -8.82 7.44 -18.07
N VAL A 42 -8.96 8.71 -17.65
CA VAL A 42 -10.11 9.20 -16.86
C VAL A 42 -10.72 10.41 -17.59
N VAL A 43 -12.05 10.48 -17.69
CA VAL A 43 -12.74 11.63 -18.31
C VAL A 43 -12.41 12.95 -17.57
N LYS A 44 -11.50 13.74 -18.13
CA LYS A 44 -11.00 15.01 -17.55
C LYS A 44 -12.07 16.11 -17.60
N ARG A 45 -12.06 17.05 -16.65
CA ARG A 45 -12.81 18.32 -16.78
C ARG A 45 -12.21 19.13 -17.95
N GLY A 46 -13.07 19.70 -18.81
CA GLY A 46 -12.67 20.42 -20.03
C GLY A 46 -12.73 19.60 -21.32
N SER A 47 -12.71 18.26 -21.25
CA SER A 47 -12.74 17.36 -22.43
C SER A 47 -14.07 17.30 -23.20
N LEU A 48 -15.09 18.06 -22.80
CA LEU A 48 -16.41 18.11 -23.44
C LEU A 48 -16.93 19.55 -23.30
N LYS A 49 -17.61 20.06 -24.33
CA LYS A 49 -18.15 21.44 -24.38
C LYS A 49 -19.06 21.72 -23.17
N ASN A 50 -19.96 20.81 -22.81
CA ASN A 50 -20.92 21.00 -21.71
C ASN A 50 -20.79 19.97 -20.58
N VAL A 51 -21.68 20.07 -19.58
CA VAL A 51 -21.76 19.12 -18.45
C VAL A 51 -22.61 17.89 -18.79
N TRP A 52 -23.71 18.07 -19.53
CA TRP A 52 -24.64 17.00 -19.94
C TRP A 52 -24.11 16.12 -21.09
N ASP A 53 -23.03 16.51 -21.76
CA ASP A 53 -22.40 15.73 -22.83
C ASP A 53 -21.73 14.44 -22.31
N LYS A 54 -21.54 14.32 -20.98
CA LYS A 54 -20.92 13.16 -20.35
C LYS A 54 -21.77 11.90 -20.61
N LYS A 55 -21.19 10.94 -21.34
CA LYS A 55 -21.76 9.60 -21.53
C LYS A 55 -21.56 8.74 -20.26
N HIS A 56 -22.49 7.82 -20.05
CA HIS A 56 -22.60 6.88 -18.94
C HIS A 56 -22.93 5.49 -19.48
N SER A 57 -22.40 4.42 -18.90
CA SER A 57 -22.62 3.07 -19.42
C SER A 57 -23.93 2.48 -18.90
N CYS A 58 -24.74 1.87 -19.77
CA CYS A 58 -26.00 1.23 -19.36
C CYS A 58 -25.75 -0.14 -18.71
N MET A 59 -26.30 -0.37 -17.51
CA MET A 59 -26.10 -1.63 -16.76
C MET A 59 -26.68 -2.90 -17.43
N PHE A 60 -27.51 -2.73 -18.46
CA PHE A 60 -28.23 -3.79 -19.17
C PHE A 60 -27.64 -4.07 -20.57
N CYS A 61 -27.52 -3.03 -21.41
CA CYS A 61 -27.01 -3.16 -22.78
C CYS A 61 -25.59 -2.60 -23.00
N PHE A 62 -24.91 -2.11 -21.95
CA PHE A 62 -23.55 -1.58 -21.95
C PHE A 62 -23.26 -0.36 -22.87
N LYS A 63 -24.23 0.09 -23.67
CA LYS A 63 -24.14 1.28 -24.52
C LYS A 63 -23.91 2.55 -23.70
N ASN A 64 -23.02 3.41 -24.20
CA ASN A 64 -22.62 4.65 -23.54
C ASN A 64 -23.54 5.83 -23.96
N VAL A 65 -24.42 6.27 -23.06
CA VAL A 65 -25.49 7.25 -23.32
C VAL A 65 -25.42 8.43 -22.35
N ASN A 66 -25.85 9.63 -22.78
CA ASN A 66 -25.90 10.82 -21.91
C ASN A 66 -27.18 10.89 -21.06
N LYS A 67 -28.36 10.79 -21.68
CA LYS A 67 -29.68 10.87 -21.01
C LYS A 67 -30.12 9.51 -20.45
N MET A 68 -29.33 8.94 -19.54
CA MET A 68 -29.49 7.56 -19.01
C MET A 68 -30.92 7.22 -18.56
N SER A 69 -31.58 8.08 -17.78
CA SER A 69 -32.96 7.84 -17.33
C SER A 69 -33.98 7.79 -18.47
N THR A 70 -33.75 8.54 -19.57
CA THR A 70 -34.61 8.49 -20.77
C THR A 70 -34.36 7.22 -21.57
N HIS A 71 -33.09 6.81 -21.71
CA HIS A 71 -32.71 5.55 -22.35
C HIS A 71 -33.33 4.35 -21.61
N LEU A 72 -33.21 4.29 -20.28
CA LEU A 72 -33.79 3.21 -19.47
C LEU A 72 -35.32 3.15 -19.60
N GLN A 73 -36.02 4.29 -19.56
CA GLN A 73 -37.50 4.33 -19.70
C GLN A 73 -37.99 3.95 -21.11
N ARG A 74 -37.17 4.11 -22.16
CA ARG A 74 -37.54 3.75 -23.54
C ARG A 74 -37.14 2.32 -23.89
N VAL A 75 -35.87 1.96 -23.73
CA VAL A 75 -35.31 0.66 -24.17
C VAL A 75 -35.52 -0.43 -23.12
N HIS A 76 -35.43 -0.08 -21.84
CA HIS A 76 -35.42 -1.04 -20.72
C HIS A 76 -36.70 -0.97 -19.85
N LYS A 77 -37.83 -0.50 -20.41
CA LYS A 77 -39.13 -0.38 -19.73
C LYS A 77 -39.62 -1.68 -19.08
N LYS A 78 -39.26 -2.85 -19.66
CA LYS A 78 -39.67 -4.17 -19.16
C LYS A 78 -38.89 -4.61 -17.90
N GLU A 79 -37.71 -4.03 -17.64
CA GLU A 79 -36.81 -4.43 -16.55
C GLU A 79 -37.41 -4.17 -15.16
N SER A 80 -37.30 -5.15 -14.26
CA SER A 80 -37.83 -5.05 -12.88
C SER A 80 -37.28 -3.84 -12.10
N PRO A 81 -35.97 -3.52 -12.11
CA PRO A 81 -35.47 -2.30 -11.47
C PRO A 81 -36.02 -1.01 -12.09
N VAL A 82 -36.18 -0.94 -13.43
CA VAL A 82 -36.69 0.24 -14.12
C VAL A 82 -38.16 0.47 -13.79
N LYS A 83 -38.99 -0.58 -13.79
CA LYS A 83 -40.39 -0.54 -13.37
C LYS A 83 -40.55 0.06 -11.97
N ARG A 84 -39.75 -0.38 -10.99
CA ARG A 84 -39.79 0.16 -9.62
C ARG A 84 -39.52 1.67 -9.56
N VAL A 85 -38.59 2.19 -10.35
CA VAL A 85 -38.31 3.65 -10.39
C VAL A 85 -39.36 4.42 -11.19
N MET A 86 -40.00 3.80 -12.18
CA MET A 86 -41.11 4.42 -12.91
C MET A 86 -42.37 4.59 -12.06
N ALA A 87 -42.63 3.68 -11.11
CA ALA A 87 -43.75 3.74 -10.17
C ALA A 87 -43.61 4.81 -9.06
N MET A 88 -42.40 5.25 -8.75
CA MET A 88 -42.17 6.34 -7.78
C MET A 88 -42.70 7.68 -8.32
N ALA A 89 -43.15 8.59 -7.45
CA ALA A 89 -43.66 9.90 -7.87
C ALA A 89 -42.65 10.69 -8.74
N LYS A 90 -43.13 11.41 -9.77
CA LYS A 90 -42.28 12.27 -10.61
C LYS A 90 -41.64 13.36 -9.72
N GLY A 91 -40.37 13.69 -9.98
CA GLY A 91 -39.61 14.69 -9.20
C GLY A 91 -39.07 14.25 -7.82
N SER A 92 -39.62 13.19 -7.22
CA SER A 92 -39.30 12.78 -5.84
C SER A 92 -37.81 12.54 -5.59
N TYR A 93 -37.38 12.68 -4.33
CA TYR A 93 -36.00 12.43 -3.93
C TYR A 93 -35.60 10.96 -4.12
N GLU A 94 -36.53 10.05 -3.83
CA GLU A 94 -36.43 8.59 -3.96
C GLU A 94 -36.25 8.21 -5.43
N ARG A 95 -37.09 8.77 -6.32
CA ARG A 95 -36.99 8.57 -7.77
C ARG A 95 -35.64 9.05 -8.32
N ARG A 96 -35.15 10.23 -7.87
CA ARG A 96 -33.82 10.74 -8.24
C ARG A 96 -32.68 9.87 -7.69
N LYS A 97 -32.79 9.41 -6.45
CA LYS A 97 -31.83 8.51 -5.77
C LYS A 97 -31.73 7.16 -6.48
N ALA A 98 -32.85 6.55 -6.86
CA ALA A 98 -32.88 5.26 -7.53
C ALA A 98 -32.40 5.33 -9.00
N TRP A 99 -32.72 6.39 -9.76
CA TRP A 99 -32.08 6.61 -11.08
C TRP A 99 -30.56 6.78 -10.97
N ALA A 100 -30.10 7.51 -9.95
CA ALA A 100 -28.67 7.70 -9.68
C ALA A 100 -27.96 6.39 -9.27
N GLU A 101 -28.69 5.39 -8.81
CA GLU A 101 -28.20 4.05 -8.48
C GLU A 101 -28.01 3.19 -9.73
N LEU A 102 -29.04 3.06 -10.58
CA LEU A 102 -28.97 2.28 -11.83
C LEU A 102 -27.85 2.80 -12.76
N LEU A 103 -27.71 4.13 -12.83
CA LEU A 103 -26.62 4.81 -13.54
C LEU A 103 -25.24 4.45 -12.95
N ASN A 104 -25.09 4.48 -11.62
CA ASN A 104 -23.83 4.11 -10.98
C ASN A 104 -23.51 2.62 -11.12
N GLN A 105 -24.52 1.73 -11.12
CA GLN A 105 -24.31 0.29 -11.34
C GLN A 105 -23.77 0.02 -12.75
N GLY A 106 -24.24 0.76 -13.76
CA GLY A 106 -23.73 0.69 -15.13
C GLY A 106 -22.31 1.24 -15.27
N ASP A 107 -22.07 2.46 -14.79
CA ASP A 107 -20.72 3.06 -14.72
C ASP A 107 -19.75 2.14 -13.94
N PHE A 108 -20.19 1.49 -12.85
CA PHE A 108 -19.38 0.56 -12.06
C PHE A 108 -18.99 -0.70 -12.84
N LYS A 109 -19.93 -1.38 -13.52
CA LYS A 109 -19.63 -2.54 -14.37
C LYS A 109 -18.60 -2.19 -15.45
N HIS A 110 -18.78 -1.05 -16.13
CA HIS A 110 -17.85 -0.55 -17.14
C HIS A 110 -16.47 -0.23 -16.55
N ASN A 111 -16.41 0.53 -15.46
CA ASN A 111 -15.16 0.88 -14.79
C ASN A 111 -14.40 -0.36 -14.29
N TYR A 112 -15.11 -1.35 -13.74
CA TYR A 112 -14.52 -2.62 -13.31
C TYR A 112 -13.93 -3.39 -14.50
N LYS A 113 -14.61 -3.43 -15.66
CA LYS A 113 -14.06 -4.03 -16.89
C LYS A 113 -12.79 -3.32 -17.35
N VAL A 114 -12.81 -1.99 -17.48
CA VAL A 114 -11.66 -1.15 -17.87
C VAL A 114 -10.45 -1.34 -16.93
N LEU A 115 -10.70 -1.41 -15.63
CA LEU A 115 -9.64 -1.68 -14.65
C LEU A 115 -9.09 -3.11 -14.75
N LYS A 116 -9.93 -4.11 -15.06
CA LYS A 116 -9.51 -5.51 -15.21
C LYS A 116 -8.78 -5.78 -16.53
N SER A 117 -9.15 -5.09 -17.61
CA SER A 117 -8.49 -5.20 -18.93
C SER A 117 -7.26 -4.29 -19.07
N GLY A 118 -6.93 -3.49 -18.05
CA GLY A 118 -5.87 -2.49 -18.09
C GLY A 118 -6.08 -1.35 -19.09
N SER A 119 -7.23 -1.29 -19.78
CA SER A 119 -7.37 -0.59 -21.06
C SER A 119 -8.71 0.15 -21.18
N GLY A 120 -8.67 1.36 -21.75
CA GLY A 120 -9.85 2.17 -22.04
C GLY A 120 -10.04 3.37 -21.09
N GLN A 121 -11.28 3.85 -20.97
CA GLN A 121 -11.59 5.12 -20.29
C GLN A 121 -12.58 4.94 -19.13
N LEU A 122 -12.16 5.40 -17.95
CA LEU A 122 -12.95 5.42 -16.73
C LEU A 122 -13.92 6.59 -16.69
N ILE A 123 -15.12 6.30 -16.19
CA ILE A 123 -16.26 7.19 -16.03
C ILE A 123 -16.37 7.58 -14.54
N PRO A 124 -15.71 8.66 -14.07
CA PRO A 124 -15.86 9.15 -12.70
C PRO A 124 -17.23 9.83 -12.51
N ARG A 125 -17.80 9.74 -11.30
CA ARG A 125 -19.07 10.41 -10.96
C ARG A 125 -18.97 11.93 -11.16
N TYR A 126 -17.84 12.53 -10.77
CA TYR A 126 -17.54 13.95 -10.95
C TYR A 126 -16.22 14.14 -11.70
N ARG A 127 -16.21 15.00 -12.73
CA ARG A 127 -15.00 15.33 -13.50
C ARG A 127 -14.05 16.21 -12.68
N THR A 128 -12.90 15.66 -12.30
CA THR A 128 -11.79 16.38 -11.65
C THR A 128 -10.85 17.02 -12.68
N LYS A 129 -10.11 18.06 -12.25
CA LYS A 129 -8.85 18.42 -12.92
C LYS A 129 -7.79 17.36 -12.54
N ASN A 130 -6.91 17.02 -13.48
CA ASN A 130 -5.64 16.29 -13.32
C ASN A 130 -5.63 15.18 -12.23
N LYS A 131 -6.36 14.07 -12.49
CA LYS A 131 -6.23 12.81 -11.74
C LYS A 131 -6.09 11.63 -12.70
N SER A 132 -5.22 10.68 -12.32
CA SER A 132 -5.03 9.39 -12.99
C SER A 132 -6.04 8.34 -12.51
N ALA A 133 -5.98 7.14 -13.09
CA ALA A 133 -6.87 6.04 -12.78
C ALA A 133 -6.64 5.49 -11.36
N GLU A 134 -5.37 5.32 -10.98
CA GLU A 134 -4.91 4.83 -9.67
C GLU A 134 -5.26 5.76 -8.50
N ASP A 135 -5.71 6.98 -8.80
CA ASP A 135 -6.19 7.97 -7.82
C ASP A 135 -7.71 8.02 -7.69
N CYS A 136 -8.41 7.14 -8.41
CA CYS A 136 -9.85 6.95 -8.37
C CYS A 136 -10.23 5.64 -7.65
N VAL A 137 -11.26 5.70 -6.81
CA VAL A 137 -11.74 4.61 -5.94
C VAL A 137 -13.27 4.65 -5.88
N VAL A 138 -13.92 3.48 -5.86
CA VAL A 138 -15.38 3.35 -5.83
C VAL A 138 -15.96 3.65 -4.45
N CYS A 139 -17.16 4.24 -4.38
CA CYS A 139 -17.89 4.36 -3.13
C CYS A 139 -18.61 3.06 -2.78
N SER A 140 -18.38 2.52 -1.58
CA SER A 140 -18.91 1.22 -1.17
C SER A 140 -20.44 1.12 -1.19
N PHE A 141 -21.12 2.22 -0.85
CA PHE A 141 -22.59 2.31 -0.85
C PHE A 141 -23.15 2.53 -2.27
N CYS A 142 -22.82 3.65 -2.92
CA CYS A 142 -23.49 4.05 -4.17
C CYS A 142 -22.85 3.49 -5.45
N LYS A 143 -21.70 2.80 -5.36
CA LYS A 143 -20.88 2.26 -6.46
C LYS A 143 -20.30 3.27 -7.48
N GLY A 144 -20.57 4.57 -7.33
CA GLY A 144 -19.94 5.61 -8.16
C GLY A 144 -18.41 5.67 -7.94
N LEU A 145 -17.66 6.02 -8.99
CA LEU A 145 -16.20 6.18 -8.96
C LEU A 145 -15.82 7.63 -8.60
N TYR A 146 -14.90 7.83 -7.64
CA TYR A 146 -14.49 9.15 -7.14
C TYR A 146 -12.97 9.23 -6.94
N GLY A 147 -12.36 10.40 -7.14
CA GLY A 147 -10.99 10.64 -6.69
C GLY A 147 -10.86 10.50 -5.17
N LYS A 148 -9.78 9.89 -4.64
CA LYS A 148 -9.59 9.54 -3.21
C LYS A 148 -9.97 10.66 -2.22
N SER A 149 -9.67 11.92 -2.55
CA SER A 149 -10.01 13.10 -1.73
C SER A 149 -11.51 13.40 -1.70
N LEU A 150 -12.19 13.37 -2.86
CA LEU A 150 -13.64 13.59 -2.98
C LEU A 150 -14.45 12.42 -2.41
N LEU A 151 -13.93 11.19 -2.50
CA LEU A 151 -14.58 10.00 -1.95
C LEU A 151 -14.87 10.16 -0.45
N TYR A 152 -13.90 10.66 0.34
CA TYR A 152 -14.09 10.89 1.78
C TYR A 152 -15.17 11.93 2.10
N VAL A 153 -15.28 12.99 1.29
CA VAL A 153 -16.35 14.00 1.45
C VAL A 153 -17.70 13.37 1.14
N HIS A 154 -17.81 12.68 0.00
CA HIS A 154 -19.03 12.00 -0.42
C HIS A 154 -19.47 10.88 0.56
N TYR A 155 -18.53 10.13 1.15
CA TYR A 155 -18.80 9.02 2.06
C TYR A 155 -19.57 9.43 3.33
N LYS A 156 -19.48 10.71 3.73
CA LYS A 156 -20.24 11.27 4.85
C LYS A 156 -21.71 11.55 4.49
N THR A 157 -21.96 11.98 3.26
CA THR A 157 -23.27 12.47 2.78
C THR A 157 -23.88 11.58 1.69
N CYS A 158 -23.40 10.35 1.57
CA CYS A 158 -23.83 9.42 0.52
C CYS A 158 -25.29 8.99 0.75
N SER A 159 -26.19 9.42 -0.14
CA SER A 159 -27.63 9.14 -0.08
C SER A 159 -28.00 7.65 -0.07
N GLN A 160 -27.08 6.77 -0.48
CA GLN A 160 -27.25 5.30 -0.47
C GLN A 160 -26.72 4.61 0.80
N ARG A 161 -26.16 5.36 1.76
CA ARG A 161 -25.78 4.81 3.06
C ARG A 161 -27.02 4.59 3.93
N LYS A 162 -27.27 3.33 4.31
CA LYS A 162 -28.22 2.96 5.37
C LYS A 162 -27.46 2.89 6.71
N GLY A 163 -28.00 3.45 7.79
CA GLY A 163 -27.38 3.40 9.13
C GLY A 163 -26.71 4.71 9.60
N THR A 164 -26.53 4.81 10.92
CA THR A 164 -26.46 6.09 11.67
C THR A 164 -25.31 7.03 11.31
N ALA A 165 -25.54 8.33 11.55
CA ALA A 165 -24.62 9.42 11.26
C ALA A 165 -23.36 9.45 12.16
N ASN A 166 -23.42 8.84 13.35
CA ASN A 166 -22.37 8.95 14.36
C ASN A 166 -21.09 8.18 14.00
N ALA A 167 -21.17 7.19 13.11
CA ALA A 167 -19.99 6.60 12.47
C ALA A 167 -19.37 7.56 11.44
N ARG A 168 -18.68 8.60 11.93
CA ARG A 168 -17.80 9.50 11.16
C ARG A 168 -16.54 8.74 10.71
N GLY A 169 -16.70 7.84 9.74
CA GLY A 169 -15.62 7.00 9.20
C GLY A 169 -14.39 7.82 8.82
N ARG A 170 -13.21 7.38 9.28
CA ARG A 170 -11.92 8.03 9.01
C ARG A 170 -11.65 8.08 7.50
N LYS A 171 -10.89 9.07 7.02
CA LYS A 171 -10.53 9.23 5.58
C LYS A 171 -10.03 7.94 4.91
N GLY A 172 -9.24 7.14 5.63
CA GLY A 172 -8.75 5.84 5.16
C GLY A 172 -9.83 4.76 5.04
N GLU A 173 -10.90 4.79 5.84
CA GLU A 173 -11.95 3.75 5.81
C GLU A 173 -12.79 3.83 4.53
N ALA A 174 -13.15 5.03 4.10
CA ALA A 174 -13.85 5.23 2.82
C ALA A 174 -13.04 4.69 1.63
N VAL A 175 -11.71 4.90 1.64
CA VAL A 175 -10.78 4.40 0.62
C VAL A 175 -10.59 2.88 0.74
N ARG A 176 -10.50 2.32 1.96
CA ARG A 176 -10.38 0.87 2.21
C ARG A 176 -11.61 0.12 1.70
N GLN A 177 -12.79 0.53 2.14
CA GLN A 177 -14.08 -0.04 1.73
C GLN A 177 -14.31 0.06 0.21
N GLY A 178 -13.87 1.17 -0.40
CA GLY A 178 -13.90 1.32 -1.84
C GLY A 178 -12.90 0.44 -2.59
N SER A 179 -11.70 0.25 -2.04
CA SER A 179 -10.64 -0.56 -2.66
C SER A 179 -11.00 -2.04 -2.76
N MET A 180 -11.80 -2.57 -1.81
CA MET A 180 -12.27 -3.96 -1.82
C MET A 180 -13.37 -4.24 -2.87
N LEU A 181 -13.79 -3.24 -3.65
CA LEU A 181 -14.76 -3.38 -4.75
C LEU A 181 -14.15 -3.13 -6.13
N MET A 182 -12.83 -2.92 -6.19
CA MET A 182 -12.06 -2.80 -7.42
C MET A 182 -11.56 -4.19 -7.84
N PRO A 183 -11.12 -4.41 -9.09
CA PRO A 183 -10.42 -5.64 -9.45
C PRO A 183 -9.18 -5.86 -8.56
N LEU A 184 -9.01 -7.09 -8.09
CA LEU A 184 -7.81 -7.53 -7.39
C LEU A 184 -6.71 -7.80 -8.44
N PRO A 185 -5.46 -7.36 -8.23
CA PRO A 185 -4.34 -7.75 -9.11
C PRO A 185 -4.12 -9.27 -9.07
N SER A 186 -3.88 -9.88 -10.23
CA SER A 186 -3.77 -11.34 -10.39
C SER A 186 -2.61 -11.97 -9.62
N ASN A 187 -1.60 -11.19 -9.25
CA ASN A 187 -0.45 -11.60 -8.46
C ASN A 187 -0.68 -11.54 -6.93
N VAL A 188 -1.92 -11.30 -6.45
CA VAL A 188 -2.22 -11.09 -5.02
C VAL A 188 -3.43 -11.92 -4.58
N SER A 189 -3.30 -12.66 -3.48
CA SER A 189 -4.41 -13.39 -2.85
C SER A 189 -5.38 -12.46 -2.10
N GLU A 190 -6.67 -12.81 -2.13
CA GLU A 190 -7.73 -12.01 -1.50
C GLU A 190 -7.56 -11.91 0.03
N GLY A 191 -7.12 -12.99 0.67
CA GLY A 191 -6.83 -13.03 2.11
C GLY A 191 -5.75 -12.01 2.52
N PHE A 192 -4.61 -12.02 1.84
CA PHE A 192 -3.53 -11.07 2.09
C PHE A 192 -3.93 -9.62 1.74
N PHE A 193 -4.64 -9.42 0.63
CA PHE A 193 -5.11 -8.09 0.25
C PHE A 193 -6.09 -7.51 1.27
N SER A 194 -7.12 -8.25 1.66
CA SER A 194 -8.15 -7.79 2.61
C SER A 194 -7.57 -7.49 4.00
N HIS A 195 -6.69 -8.36 4.51
CA HIS A 195 -6.15 -8.25 5.86
C HIS A 195 -4.95 -7.29 5.98
N VAL A 196 -4.09 -7.20 4.96
CA VAL A 196 -2.87 -6.38 4.99
C VAL A 196 -2.99 -5.18 4.04
N VAL A 197 -3.08 -5.43 2.73
CA VAL A 197 -2.87 -4.38 1.70
C VAL A 197 -4.01 -3.36 1.62
N ALA A 198 -5.24 -3.73 1.95
CA ALA A 198 -6.40 -2.85 2.01
C ALA A 198 -6.30 -1.84 3.17
N ARG A 199 -5.57 -2.18 4.25
CA ARG A 199 -5.35 -1.32 5.42
C ARG A 199 -4.23 -0.30 5.22
N MET A 200 -3.38 -0.49 4.21
CA MET A 200 -2.28 0.42 3.86
C MET A 200 -2.76 1.74 3.25
N GLN A 201 -1.96 2.79 3.40
CA GLN A 201 -2.17 4.07 2.69
C GLN A 201 -2.05 3.84 1.18
N LYS A 202 -3.05 4.22 0.38
CA LYS A 202 -3.07 3.97 -1.08
C LYS A 202 -2.27 5.02 -1.86
N ASP A 203 -0.96 4.96 -1.70
CA ASP A 203 0.10 5.83 -2.21
C ASP A 203 0.98 5.15 -3.28
N ASP A 204 1.98 5.87 -3.80
CA ASP A 204 2.94 5.34 -4.78
C ASP A 204 3.69 4.11 -4.29
N VAL A 205 4.06 4.07 -3.00
CA VAL A 205 4.74 2.90 -2.40
C VAL A 205 3.85 1.67 -2.50
N THR A 206 2.54 1.81 -2.31
CA THR A 206 1.59 0.70 -2.47
C THR A 206 1.37 0.30 -3.93
N ARG A 207 1.50 1.23 -4.90
CA ARG A 207 1.54 0.90 -6.34
C ARG A 207 2.83 0.12 -6.68
N ILE A 208 3.98 0.55 -6.19
CA ILE A 208 5.27 -0.14 -6.39
C ILE A 208 5.21 -1.56 -5.84
N ILE A 209 4.65 -1.76 -4.64
CA ILE A 209 4.46 -3.09 -4.03
C ILE A 209 3.53 -3.97 -4.88
N LEU A 210 2.36 -3.46 -5.27
CA LEU A 210 1.37 -4.28 -6.01
C LEU A 210 1.86 -4.68 -7.40
N ASN A 211 2.69 -3.86 -8.03
CA ASN A 211 3.30 -4.16 -9.33
C ASN A 211 4.54 -5.07 -9.23
N ASP A 212 5.03 -5.39 -8.02
CA ASP A 212 6.23 -6.22 -7.83
C ASP A 212 5.88 -7.61 -7.28
N SER A 213 6.06 -8.63 -8.13
CA SER A 213 5.73 -10.02 -7.81
C SER A 213 6.52 -10.55 -6.60
N LEU A 214 7.79 -10.17 -6.44
CA LEU A 214 8.65 -10.67 -5.37
C LEU A 214 8.29 -10.06 -4.01
N ILE A 215 8.00 -8.75 -3.95
CA ILE A 215 7.57 -8.08 -2.71
C ILE A 215 6.20 -8.63 -2.26
N VAL A 216 5.28 -8.91 -3.19
CA VAL A 216 4.00 -9.56 -2.85
C VAL A 216 4.24 -10.97 -2.31
N LYS A 217 4.96 -11.85 -3.03
CA LYS A 217 5.24 -13.22 -2.59
C LYS A 217 5.96 -13.28 -1.23
N PHE A 218 6.89 -12.34 -0.96
CA PHE A 218 7.50 -12.17 0.36
C PHE A 218 6.46 -11.80 1.45
N GLY A 219 5.54 -10.87 1.15
CA GLY A 219 4.45 -10.47 2.03
C GLY A 219 3.47 -11.59 2.33
N GLU A 220 3.09 -12.37 1.32
CA GLU A 220 2.19 -13.53 1.43
C GLU A 220 2.82 -14.67 2.21
N ARG A 221 4.09 -15.02 1.92
CA ARG A 221 4.83 -16.02 2.70
C ARG A 221 5.03 -15.58 4.16
N LYS A 222 5.01 -14.27 4.45
CA LYS A 222 4.97 -13.72 5.81
C LYS A 222 3.56 -13.61 6.43
N PHE A 223 2.51 -13.79 5.64
CA PHE A 223 1.12 -13.82 6.10
C PHE A 223 0.70 -15.26 6.43
N CYS A 224 0.87 -16.19 5.49
CA CYS A 224 0.51 -17.60 5.64
C CYS A 224 1.30 -18.33 6.74
N ALA A 225 2.51 -17.88 7.07
CA ALA A 225 3.40 -18.56 8.02
C ALA A 225 3.11 -18.26 9.51
N THR A 226 1.99 -17.62 9.87
CA THR A 226 1.80 -17.14 11.25
C THR A 226 0.36 -16.89 11.68
N GLU A 227 0.03 -17.42 12.86
CA GLU A 227 -0.90 -16.81 13.82
C GLU A 227 -0.25 -15.60 14.55
N CYS A 228 1.09 -15.56 14.60
CA CYS A 228 1.87 -14.67 15.49
C CYS A 228 2.25 -13.28 14.94
N TYR A 229 2.03 -12.97 13.65
CA TYR A 229 2.39 -11.66 13.07
C TYR A 229 1.17 -10.80 12.78
N THR A 230 1.13 -9.60 13.38
CA THR A 230 0.08 -8.62 13.06
C THR A 230 0.22 -8.09 11.64
N ALA A 231 -0.92 -7.81 10.98
CA ALA A 231 -0.94 -7.14 9.68
C ALA A 231 -0.20 -5.78 9.68
N SER A 232 -0.06 -5.13 10.83
CA SER A 232 0.74 -3.91 11.01
C SER A 232 2.24 -4.17 10.79
N TYR A 233 2.76 -5.27 11.33
CA TYR A 233 4.15 -5.68 11.14
C TYR A 233 4.42 -6.04 9.67
N ILE A 234 3.57 -6.86 9.06
CA ILE A 234 3.74 -7.29 7.66
C ILE A 234 3.66 -6.09 6.71
N SER A 235 2.64 -5.23 6.87
CA SER A 235 2.50 -4.01 6.06
C SER A 235 3.66 -3.01 6.24
N THR A 236 4.32 -3.02 7.40
CA THR A 236 5.55 -2.23 7.61
C THR A 236 6.70 -2.77 6.76
N ARG A 237 6.95 -4.09 6.77
CA ARG A 237 8.06 -4.71 6.03
C ARG A 237 7.93 -4.56 4.51
N ILE A 238 6.75 -4.84 3.94
CA ILE A 238 6.53 -4.67 2.50
C ILE A 238 6.60 -3.20 2.07
N ARG A 239 6.24 -2.25 2.95
CA ARG A 239 6.45 -0.80 2.71
C ARG A 239 7.89 -0.34 2.92
N GLU A 240 8.75 -1.13 3.53
CA GLU A 240 10.18 -0.84 3.60
C GLU A 240 10.87 -1.31 2.32
N LEU A 241 10.57 -2.52 1.84
CA LEU A 241 10.99 -3.00 0.51
C LEU A 241 10.46 -2.12 -0.63
N GLY A 242 9.18 -1.73 -0.59
CA GLY A 242 8.58 -0.82 -1.59
C GLY A 242 9.13 0.61 -1.57
N ARG A 243 9.84 1.02 -0.51
CA ARG A 243 10.61 2.27 -0.50
C ARG A 243 12.02 2.06 -1.05
N LEU A 244 12.66 0.93 -0.73
CA LEU A 244 13.96 0.55 -1.31
C LEU A 244 13.89 0.49 -2.83
N LEU A 245 12.89 -0.21 -3.38
CA LEU A 245 12.66 -0.27 -4.82
C LEU A 245 12.32 1.10 -5.43
N LYS A 246 11.74 2.05 -4.66
CA LYS A 246 11.55 3.43 -5.13
C LYS A 246 12.90 4.15 -5.30
N VAL A 247 13.83 4.00 -4.36
CA VAL A 247 15.16 4.64 -4.44
C VAL A 247 16.00 4.02 -5.56
N VAL A 248 16.03 2.68 -5.65
CA VAL A 248 16.73 1.93 -6.71
C VAL A 248 16.25 2.36 -8.12
N ARG A 249 14.93 2.50 -8.32
CA ARG A 249 14.35 3.01 -9.58
C ARG A 249 14.74 4.45 -9.90
N LEU A 250 14.90 5.32 -8.90
CA LEU A 250 15.30 6.71 -9.11
C LEU A 250 16.80 6.82 -9.45
N LYS A 251 17.66 6.00 -8.83
CA LYS A 251 19.11 6.00 -9.10
C LYS A 251 19.51 5.39 -10.44
N THR A 252 18.71 4.45 -10.95
CA THR A 252 18.98 3.74 -12.21
C THR A 252 18.27 4.35 -13.42
N ASP A 253 17.62 5.50 -13.25
CA ASP A 253 16.67 6.10 -14.19
C ASP A 253 15.71 5.05 -14.79
N MET A 254 14.97 4.38 -13.89
CA MET A 254 14.01 3.31 -14.17
C MET A 254 14.55 2.01 -14.80
N LYS A 255 15.84 1.92 -15.20
CA LYS A 255 16.44 0.69 -15.79
C LYS A 255 16.22 -0.54 -14.91
N VAL A 256 16.41 -0.42 -13.58
CA VAL A 256 16.10 -1.50 -12.62
C VAL A 256 14.66 -1.33 -12.15
N SER A 257 13.73 -2.02 -12.82
CA SER A 257 12.29 -1.85 -12.59
C SER A 257 11.74 -2.73 -11.47
N THR A 258 12.22 -3.96 -11.28
CA THR A 258 11.71 -4.92 -10.28
C THR A 258 12.71 -5.21 -9.17
N LEU A 259 12.24 -5.69 -8.02
CA LEU A 259 13.12 -6.21 -6.97
C LEU A 259 13.89 -7.45 -7.45
N THR A 260 13.34 -8.25 -8.36
CA THR A 260 14.07 -9.36 -9.02
C THR A 260 15.32 -8.86 -9.75
N GLN A 261 15.19 -7.82 -10.58
CA GLN A 261 16.33 -7.19 -11.27
C GLN A 261 17.30 -6.51 -10.30
N ALA A 262 16.79 -5.93 -9.20
CA ALA A 262 17.64 -5.33 -8.18
C ALA A 262 18.48 -6.37 -7.41
N LEU A 263 18.00 -7.61 -7.25
CA LEU A 263 18.76 -8.71 -6.64
C LEU A 263 19.70 -9.41 -7.64
N HIS A 264 20.30 -8.67 -8.57
CA HIS A 264 21.43 -9.11 -9.39
C HIS A 264 22.74 -8.89 -8.61
N PRO A 265 23.76 -9.78 -8.70
CA PRO A 265 25.06 -9.58 -8.04
C PRO A 265 25.68 -8.20 -8.24
N GLU A 266 25.65 -7.67 -9.48
CA GLU A 266 26.18 -6.35 -9.85
C GLU A 266 25.43 -5.18 -9.19
N ASN A 267 24.16 -5.39 -8.84
CA ASN A 267 23.30 -4.37 -8.21
C ASN A 267 23.46 -4.34 -6.66
N LEU A 268 24.41 -5.09 -6.09
CA LEU A 268 24.64 -5.16 -4.65
C LEU A 268 25.01 -3.79 -4.04
N ASP A 269 25.98 -3.09 -4.62
CA ASP A 269 26.43 -1.79 -4.10
C ASP A 269 25.36 -0.70 -4.26
N LEU A 270 24.61 -0.75 -5.36
CA LEU A 270 23.42 0.07 -5.58
C LEU A 270 22.35 -0.19 -4.50
N ILE A 271 22.13 -1.44 -4.08
CA ILE A 271 21.25 -1.78 -2.95
C ILE A 271 21.81 -1.20 -1.64
N ILE A 272 23.11 -1.40 -1.35
CA ILE A 272 23.73 -0.91 -0.11
C ILE A 272 23.64 0.62 -0.02
N GLN A 273 23.98 1.34 -1.09
CA GLN A 273 23.88 2.80 -1.18
C GLN A 273 22.41 3.28 -1.07
N SER A 274 21.45 2.52 -1.60
CA SER A 274 20.01 2.80 -1.45
C SER A 274 19.49 2.54 -0.03
N VAL A 275 20.07 1.59 0.71
CA VAL A 275 19.80 1.38 2.14
C VAL A 275 20.43 2.50 2.98
N ARG A 276 21.67 2.91 2.70
CA ARG A 276 22.36 4.03 3.39
C ARG A 276 21.52 5.31 3.33
N GLU A 277 21.01 5.65 2.15
CA GLU A 277 20.12 6.80 1.95
C GLU A 277 18.81 6.69 2.78
N LEU A 278 18.08 5.56 2.66
CA LEU A 278 16.82 5.37 3.41
C LEU A 278 17.02 5.40 4.94
N ALA A 279 18.16 4.91 5.40
CA ALA A 279 18.55 4.88 6.80
C ALA A 279 19.06 6.24 7.32
N GLU A 280 19.20 7.25 6.45
CA GLU A 280 19.84 8.54 6.74
C GLU A 280 21.24 8.33 7.36
N PHE A 281 22.12 7.72 6.58
CA PHE A 281 23.56 7.67 6.83
C PHE A 281 24.19 9.05 6.60
N ASN A 282 25.08 9.47 7.48
CA ASN A 282 25.96 10.63 7.33
C ASN A 282 27.40 10.11 7.19
N GLU A 283 28.08 10.50 6.11
CA GLU A 283 29.41 9.98 5.76
C GLU A 283 30.50 10.58 6.66
N GLU A 284 30.44 11.87 6.95
CA GLU A 284 31.38 12.60 7.83
C GLU A 284 31.56 11.95 9.22
N ASN A 285 30.48 11.38 9.75
CA ASN A 285 30.40 10.76 11.08
C ASN A 285 30.19 9.24 11.01
N HIS A 286 30.25 8.63 9.81
CA HIS A 286 29.95 7.23 9.53
C HIS A 286 28.66 6.70 10.22
N HIS A 287 27.62 7.52 10.32
CA HIS A 287 26.54 7.32 11.30
C HIS A 287 25.13 7.21 10.69
N PHE A 288 24.39 6.17 11.08
CA PHE A 288 23.00 5.96 10.69
C PHE A 288 22.00 6.59 11.67
N ARG A 289 21.23 7.59 11.23
CA ARG A 289 20.10 8.13 12.03
C ARG A 289 19.00 7.09 12.28
N LYS A 290 18.89 6.07 11.42
CA LYS A 290 17.90 4.98 11.52
C LYS A 290 18.55 3.59 11.43
N SER A 291 19.56 3.30 12.25
CA SER A 291 20.23 1.98 12.34
C SER A 291 19.25 0.80 12.32
N SER A 292 18.17 0.88 13.11
CA SER A 292 17.11 -0.15 13.20
C SER A 292 16.24 -0.28 11.94
N LEU A 293 16.33 0.62 10.96
CA LEU A 293 15.73 0.45 9.63
C LEU A 293 16.69 -0.33 8.71
N ALA A 294 17.98 0.03 8.69
CA ALA A 294 18.99 -0.65 7.87
C ALA A 294 19.06 -2.15 8.20
N LEU A 295 19.22 -2.52 9.48
CA LEU A 295 19.22 -3.91 9.94
C LEU A 295 17.94 -4.67 9.52
N ARG A 296 16.78 -3.99 9.59
CA ARG A 296 15.48 -4.58 9.23
C ARG A 296 15.29 -4.71 7.71
N LEU A 297 15.90 -3.83 6.90
CA LEU A 297 15.96 -3.97 5.45
C LEU A 297 16.82 -5.17 5.08
N GLY A 298 18.02 -5.34 5.62
CA GLY A 298 18.89 -6.49 5.30
C GLY A 298 18.26 -7.85 5.54
N HIS A 299 17.65 -8.05 6.72
CA HIS A 299 16.91 -9.29 7.02
C HIS A 299 15.70 -9.51 6.08
N SER A 300 15.18 -8.45 5.46
CA SER A 300 14.10 -8.54 4.47
C SER A 300 14.66 -8.82 3.07
N ILE A 301 15.78 -8.20 2.68
CA ILE A 301 16.49 -8.39 1.41
C ILE A 301 16.99 -9.84 1.28
N LYS A 302 17.77 -10.32 2.26
CA LYS A 302 18.22 -11.73 2.30
C LYS A 302 17.04 -12.71 2.24
N LYS A 303 15.92 -12.40 2.91
CA LYS A 303 14.73 -13.26 2.83
C LYS A 303 13.97 -13.13 1.50
N CYS A 304 14.10 -12.02 0.77
CA CYS A 304 13.63 -11.90 -0.62
C CYS A 304 14.49 -12.74 -1.57
N ALA A 305 15.82 -12.73 -1.46
CA ALA A 305 16.69 -13.63 -2.23
C ALA A 305 16.35 -15.12 -1.97
N SER A 306 16.14 -15.49 -0.71
CA SER A 306 15.66 -16.84 -0.32
C SER A 306 14.22 -17.16 -0.80
N VAL A 307 13.38 -16.17 -1.10
CA VAL A 307 12.10 -16.39 -1.78
C VAL A 307 12.31 -16.53 -3.28
N LEU A 308 13.11 -15.65 -3.90
CA LEU A 308 13.41 -15.63 -5.33
C LEU A 308 13.97 -16.98 -5.80
N ARG A 309 15.02 -17.49 -5.12
CA ARG A 309 15.58 -18.84 -5.37
C ARG A 309 14.52 -19.95 -5.26
N ALA A 310 13.60 -19.84 -4.30
CA ALA A 310 12.55 -20.82 -4.08
C ALA A 310 11.36 -20.71 -5.06
N GLU A 311 11.28 -19.63 -5.84
CA GLU A 311 10.34 -19.49 -6.96
C GLU A 311 11.01 -19.93 -8.27
N ALA A 312 12.29 -19.62 -8.48
CA ALA A 312 13.07 -20.07 -9.63
C ALA A 312 13.14 -21.61 -9.72
N ILE A 313 13.40 -22.30 -8.60
CA ILE A 313 13.36 -23.77 -8.50
C ILE A 313 11.98 -24.35 -8.92
N LYS A 314 10.87 -23.63 -8.69
CA LYS A 314 9.53 -24.10 -9.10
C LYS A 314 9.25 -23.91 -10.59
N ILE A 315 9.98 -22.99 -11.23
CA ILE A 315 9.83 -22.65 -12.65
C ILE A 315 10.79 -23.50 -13.51
N GLY A 316 11.88 -24.01 -12.92
CA GLY A 316 12.97 -24.68 -13.65
C GLY A 316 14.03 -23.71 -14.19
N ASP A 317 14.06 -22.49 -13.64
CA ASP A 317 14.95 -21.40 -14.08
C ASP A 317 16.30 -21.47 -13.35
N GLU A 318 17.20 -22.31 -13.85
CA GLU A 318 18.52 -22.54 -13.22
C GLU A 318 19.44 -21.32 -13.27
N GLU A 319 19.31 -20.44 -14.28
CA GLU A 319 20.06 -19.18 -14.34
C GLU A 319 19.67 -18.27 -13.18
N LEU A 320 18.37 -18.07 -12.96
CA LEU A 320 17.87 -17.20 -11.89
C LEU A 320 18.02 -17.86 -10.50
N VAL A 321 18.03 -19.20 -10.41
CA VAL A 321 18.50 -19.94 -9.23
C VAL A 321 19.95 -19.61 -8.90
N GLU A 322 20.84 -19.65 -9.89
CA GLU A 322 22.27 -19.40 -9.72
C GLU A 322 22.58 -17.93 -9.42
N GLN A 323 21.93 -16.99 -10.11
CA GLN A 323 21.93 -15.56 -9.77
C GLN A 323 21.57 -15.35 -8.29
N ALA A 324 20.49 -15.99 -7.82
CA ALA A 324 20.02 -15.84 -6.45
C ALA A 324 20.95 -16.51 -5.41
N LYS A 325 21.68 -17.59 -5.77
CA LYS A 325 22.77 -18.15 -4.94
C LYS A 325 23.93 -17.16 -4.82
N ARG A 326 24.44 -16.66 -5.96
CA ARG A 326 25.57 -15.70 -6.01
C ARG A 326 25.25 -14.44 -5.23
N PHE A 327 24.05 -13.87 -5.41
CA PHE A 327 23.59 -12.72 -4.64
C PHE A 327 23.51 -13.03 -3.13
N ASP A 328 22.90 -14.14 -2.70
CA ASP A 328 22.83 -14.45 -1.26
C ASP A 328 24.21 -14.67 -0.64
N SER A 329 25.18 -15.21 -1.40
CA SER A 329 26.57 -15.36 -0.96
C SER A 329 27.27 -14.00 -0.79
N LEU A 330 27.33 -13.18 -1.83
CA LEU A 330 27.96 -11.85 -1.80
C LEU A 330 27.29 -10.91 -0.79
N PHE A 331 25.95 -10.93 -0.74
CA PHE A 331 25.20 -10.19 0.27
C PHE A 331 25.54 -10.67 1.68
N SER A 332 25.76 -11.96 1.91
CA SER A 332 26.07 -12.47 3.26
C SER A 332 27.45 -12.05 3.77
N GLY A 333 28.43 -11.90 2.88
CA GLY A 333 29.74 -11.34 3.20
C GLY A 333 29.62 -9.84 3.49
N ASN A 334 29.40 -9.04 2.45
CA ASN A 334 29.46 -7.57 2.52
C ASN A 334 28.45 -6.97 3.53
N TRP A 335 27.33 -7.65 3.79
CA TRP A 335 26.37 -7.20 4.80
C TRP A 335 26.83 -7.43 6.25
N PHE A 336 27.81 -8.31 6.52
CA PHE A 336 28.37 -8.49 7.86
C PHE A 336 29.20 -7.27 8.30
N ASP A 337 30.03 -6.75 7.42
CA ASP A 337 30.83 -5.53 7.65
C ASP A 337 29.89 -4.33 7.84
N TYR A 338 28.86 -4.24 7.01
CA TYR A 338 27.81 -3.23 7.12
C TYR A 338 26.98 -3.36 8.42
N ILE A 339 26.71 -4.59 8.90
CA ILE A 339 26.13 -4.79 10.25
C ILE A 339 27.07 -4.26 11.33
N THR A 340 28.38 -4.42 11.18
CA THR A 340 29.37 -3.96 12.15
C THR A 340 29.42 -2.42 12.21
N GLU A 341 29.35 -1.74 11.06
CA GLU A 341 29.15 -0.28 10.94
C GLU A 341 27.82 0.18 11.61
N ILE A 342 26.74 -0.58 11.45
CA ILE A 342 25.45 -0.33 12.11
C ILE A 342 25.52 -0.55 13.64
N GLN A 343 26.30 -1.52 14.11
CA GLN A 343 26.38 -1.87 15.53
C GLN A 343 27.28 -0.93 16.33
N SER A 344 28.40 -0.47 15.77
CA SER A 344 29.26 0.54 16.41
C SER A 344 28.48 1.83 16.62
N THR A 345 27.90 2.38 15.54
CA THR A 345 27.09 3.61 15.54
C THR A 345 25.90 3.55 16.50
N SER A 346 25.19 2.41 16.58
CA SER A 346 24.06 2.24 17.50
C SER A 346 24.46 2.36 18.98
N LYS A 347 25.67 1.92 19.36
CA LYS A 347 26.23 2.10 20.71
C LYS A 347 26.53 3.58 20.97
N THR A 348 27.14 4.26 19.99
CA THR A 348 27.46 5.70 20.06
C THR A 348 26.20 6.54 20.24
N VAL A 349 25.12 6.26 19.52
CA VAL A 349 23.83 6.97 19.66
C VAL A 349 23.25 6.80 21.06
N PHE A 350 23.31 5.60 21.63
CA PHE A 350 22.79 5.35 22.97
C PHE A 350 23.54 6.17 24.03
N ASN A 351 24.87 6.23 23.92
CA ASN A 351 25.73 7.01 24.81
C ASN A 351 25.59 8.53 24.59
N GLN A 352 25.47 9.00 23.35
CA GLN A 352 25.21 10.42 23.07
C GLN A 352 23.82 10.87 23.56
N GLN A 353 22.80 10.00 23.51
CA GLN A 353 21.45 10.30 24.04
C GLN A 353 21.33 10.21 25.57
N THR A 354 22.29 9.61 26.27
CA THR A 354 22.44 9.76 27.73
C THR A 354 23.26 11.00 28.07
N GLN A 355 24.40 11.23 27.41
CA GLN A 355 25.26 12.40 27.65
C GLN A 355 24.55 13.74 27.35
N LYS A 356 23.84 13.88 26.22
CA LYS A 356 23.04 15.09 25.92
C LYS A 356 21.83 15.31 26.86
N LYS A 357 21.59 14.43 27.83
CA LYS A 357 20.63 14.65 28.94
C LYS A 357 21.27 15.04 30.27
N GLN A 358 22.60 15.15 30.31
CA GLN A 358 23.34 15.54 31.51
C GLN A 358 23.93 16.95 31.42
N ASN A 359 23.97 17.57 30.24
CA ASN A 359 24.67 18.85 30.01
C ASN A 359 23.79 19.93 29.35
N VAL A 360 22.59 20.16 29.92
CA VAL A 360 21.71 21.31 29.61
C VAL A 360 21.06 21.78 30.90
N GLU A 361 21.55 22.88 31.48
CA GLU A 361 20.99 23.53 32.66
C GLU A 361 19.83 24.48 32.32
N ASP A 362 18.83 23.98 31.58
CA ASP A 362 17.52 24.62 31.52
C ASP A 362 16.44 23.54 31.44
N LYS A 363 15.50 23.52 32.40
CA LYS A 363 14.78 22.30 32.81
C LYS A 363 13.49 22.06 32.02
N PRO A 364 13.43 21.14 31.03
CA PRO A 364 12.15 20.59 30.59
C PRO A 364 11.67 19.64 31.68
N LYS A 365 10.37 19.62 32.00
CA LYS A 365 9.81 18.70 33.02
C LYS A 365 9.84 17.25 32.54
N MET A 366 11.01 16.62 32.62
CA MET A 366 11.21 15.19 32.39
C MET A 366 10.25 14.39 33.28
N ARG A 367 9.36 13.61 32.67
CA ARG A 367 8.66 12.53 33.36
C ARG A 367 9.72 11.54 33.85
N LYS A 368 10.10 11.65 35.13
CA LYS A 368 10.96 10.69 35.81
C LYS A 368 10.44 9.28 35.51
N LYS A 369 11.32 8.37 35.05
CA LYS A 369 11.02 6.94 35.12
C LYS A 369 10.77 6.66 36.61
N MET A 370 9.53 6.40 37.00
CA MET A 370 9.23 6.04 38.38
C MET A 370 10.04 4.77 38.71
N LYS A 371 10.89 4.83 39.73
CA LYS A 371 11.46 3.62 40.32
C LYS A 371 10.27 2.71 40.65
N ARG A 372 10.37 1.40 40.37
CA ARG A 372 9.32 0.45 40.76
C ARG A 372 9.26 0.40 42.28
N GLN A 373 8.40 1.22 42.89
CA GLN A 373 8.20 1.22 44.33
C GLN A 373 7.62 -0.14 44.74
N PRO A 374 8.32 -0.93 45.58
CA PRO A 374 7.76 -2.13 46.19
C PRO A 374 6.44 -1.79 46.91
N TRP A 375 5.57 -2.78 47.09
CA TRP A 375 4.35 -2.59 47.88
C TRP A 375 4.70 -2.78 49.36
N SER A 376 4.28 -1.85 50.23
CA SER A 376 4.37 -2.06 51.67
C SER A 376 3.26 -3.01 52.15
N GLU A 377 3.45 -3.64 53.31
CA GLU A 377 2.44 -4.57 53.84
C GLU A 377 1.11 -3.84 54.16
N ASP A 378 1.14 -2.56 54.50
CA ASP A 378 -0.05 -1.72 54.68
C ASP A 378 -0.81 -1.49 53.36
N GLU A 379 -0.09 -1.23 52.27
CA GLU A 379 -0.71 -1.09 50.94
C GLU A 379 -1.29 -2.42 50.46
N ILE A 380 -0.59 -3.53 50.72
CA ILE A 380 -1.04 -4.89 50.41
C ILE A 380 -2.33 -5.20 51.19
N ASN A 381 -2.37 -4.92 52.50
CA ASN A 381 -3.52 -5.20 53.35
C ASN A 381 -4.70 -4.26 53.08
N ALA A 382 -4.46 -3.00 52.74
CA ALA A 382 -5.48 -2.10 52.22
C ALA A 382 -6.11 -2.61 50.90
N VAL A 383 -5.29 -3.13 49.97
CA VAL A 383 -5.80 -3.75 48.73
C VAL A 383 -6.59 -5.03 49.01
N LYS A 384 -6.10 -5.92 49.91
CA LYS A 384 -6.87 -7.11 50.35
C LYS A 384 -8.22 -6.71 50.94
N ARG A 385 -8.26 -5.68 51.81
CA ARG A 385 -9.47 -5.23 52.54
C ARG A 385 -10.60 -4.71 51.64
N HIS A 386 -10.26 -4.00 50.55
CA HIS A 386 -11.27 -3.39 49.65
C HIS A 386 -11.52 -4.16 48.36
N LEU A 387 -10.64 -5.10 47.99
CA LEU A 387 -10.70 -5.81 46.70
C LEU A 387 -10.55 -7.33 46.85
N SER A 388 -10.72 -7.87 48.06
CA SER A 388 -10.86 -9.31 48.37
C SER A 388 -11.69 -10.05 47.34
N ASP A 389 -12.90 -9.54 47.08
CA ASP A 389 -13.92 -10.20 46.28
C ASP A 389 -13.49 -10.30 44.82
N CYS A 390 -12.75 -9.29 44.33
CA CYS A 390 -12.16 -9.28 42.99
C CYS A 390 -11.01 -10.29 42.87
N ILE A 391 -10.20 -10.45 43.94
CA ILE A 391 -9.12 -11.44 44.00
C ILE A 391 -9.69 -12.86 44.03
N VAL A 392 -10.68 -13.13 44.89
CA VAL A 392 -11.32 -14.46 45.07
C VAL A 392 -12.13 -14.86 43.84
N THR A 393 -12.90 -13.96 43.24
CA THR A 393 -13.63 -14.25 41.98
C THR A 393 -12.72 -14.26 40.74
N GLY A 394 -11.43 -13.95 40.88
CA GLY A 394 -10.47 -13.87 39.78
C GLY A 394 -10.80 -12.79 38.73
N MET A 395 -11.61 -11.79 39.09
CA MET A 395 -12.03 -10.69 38.22
C MET A 395 -11.18 -9.43 38.46
N VAL A 396 -10.63 -8.85 37.38
CA VAL A 396 -9.87 -7.60 37.48
C VAL A 396 -10.80 -6.44 37.85
N PRO A 397 -10.50 -5.66 38.92
CA PRO A 397 -11.41 -4.63 39.41
C PRO A 397 -11.64 -3.52 38.39
N LYS A 398 -12.90 -3.08 38.24
CA LYS A 398 -13.27 -1.99 37.35
C LYS A 398 -12.77 -0.65 37.92
N LYS A 399 -12.60 0.36 37.05
CA LYS A 399 -12.09 1.70 37.43
C LYS A 399 -12.76 2.28 38.68
N ALA A 400 -14.08 2.14 38.82
CA ALA A 400 -14.83 2.63 39.99
C ALA A 400 -14.38 1.96 41.31
N GLN A 401 -14.23 0.63 41.33
CA GLN A 401 -13.79 -0.13 42.50
C GLN A 401 -12.36 0.24 42.90
N ALA A 402 -11.44 0.29 41.92
CA ALA A 402 -10.05 0.67 42.16
C ALA A 402 -9.89 2.14 42.63
N MET A 403 -10.74 3.06 42.16
CA MET A 403 -10.77 4.44 42.67
C MET A 403 -11.38 4.54 44.08
N LYS A 404 -12.41 3.73 44.40
CA LYS A 404 -12.99 3.69 45.76
C LYS A 404 -11.95 3.27 46.80
N ALA A 405 -11.19 2.21 46.51
CA ALA A 405 -10.11 1.74 47.39
C ALA A 405 -9.02 2.82 47.62
N VAL A 406 -8.58 3.50 46.55
CA VAL A 406 -7.57 4.59 46.63
C VAL A 406 -8.09 5.83 47.38
N ALA A 407 -9.40 6.09 47.34
CA ALA A 407 -10.02 7.19 48.08
C ALA A 407 -10.19 6.88 49.59
N ALA A 408 -10.54 5.64 49.92
CA ALA A 408 -10.82 5.20 51.29
C ALA A 408 -9.55 5.05 52.16
N GLU A 409 -8.46 4.54 51.59
CA GLU A 409 -7.27 4.13 52.35
C GLU A 409 -6.13 5.16 52.24
N PRO A 410 -5.70 5.81 53.34
CA PRO A 410 -4.65 6.85 53.29
C PRO A 410 -3.32 6.38 52.69
N CYS A 411 -2.90 5.13 52.94
CA CYS A 411 -1.67 4.56 52.40
C CYS A 411 -1.70 4.45 50.86
N LEU A 412 -2.87 4.17 50.27
CA LEU A 412 -3.04 4.01 48.82
C LEU A 412 -3.08 5.35 48.06
N ARG A 413 -3.18 6.50 48.74
CA ARG A 413 -3.16 7.84 48.11
C ARG A 413 -1.87 8.13 47.33
N SER A 414 -0.77 7.43 47.66
CA SER A 414 0.50 7.48 46.94
C SER A 414 0.47 6.76 45.58
N ARG A 415 -0.51 5.86 45.37
CA ARG A 415 -0.65 4.99 44.19
C ARG A 415 -1.79 5.49 43.31
N SER A 416 -1.66 5.30 42.00
CA SER A 416 -2.81 5.49 41.11
C SER A 416 -3.72 4.26 41.11
N TRP A 417 -5.01 4.46 40.80
CA TRP A 417 -5.96 3.35 40.64
C TRP A 417 -5.53 2.32 39.57
N HIS A 418 -4.70 2.72 38.60
CA HIS A 418 -4.06 1.78 37.67
C HIS A 418 -3.12 0.83 38.40
N ASN A 419 -2.27 1.33 39.31
CA ASN A 419 -1.30 0.51 40.06
C ASN A 419 -2.02 -0.53 40.94
N VAL A 420 -3.09 -0.13 41.64
CA VAL A 420 -3.92 -1.04 42.45
C VAL A 420 -4.55 -2.13 41.57
N LYS A 421 -5.17 -1.73 40.44
CA LYS A 421 -5.77 -2.68 39.50
C LYS A 421 -4.74 -3.61 38.84
N ASP A 422 -3.57 -3.10 38.48
CA ASP A 422 -2.48 -3.88 37.89
C ASP A 422 -1.84 -4.83 38.93
N TYR A 423 -1.76 -4.45 40.21
CA TYR A 423 -1.35 -5.35 41.29
C TYR A 423 -2.34 -6.50 41.47
N VAL A 424 -3.65 -6.23 41.56
CA VAL A 424 -4.69 -7.27 41.65
C VAL A 424 -4.67 -8.20 40.44
N TYR A 425 -4.49 -7.67 39.22
CA TYR A 425 -4.30 -8.50 38.03
C TYR A 425 -3.07 -9.43 38.14
N ASN A 426 -1.92 -8.92 38.57
CA ASN A 426 -0.72 -9.73 38.75
C ASN A 426 -0.85 -10.75 39.89
N LEU A 427 -1.64 -10.45 40.92
CA LEU A 427 -1.94 -11.37 42.02
C LEU A 427 -2.84 -12.51 41.54
N ILE A 428 -3.98 -12.20 40.91
CA ILE A 428 -4.88 -13.19 40.28
C ILE A 428 -4.12 -14.06 39.28
N LYS A 429 -3.20 -13.47 38.51
CA LYS A 429 -2.35 -14.21 37.58
C LYS A 429 -1.45 -15.21 38.32
N LYS A 430 -0.75 -14.79 39.38
CA LYS A 430 0.09 -15.69 40.21
C LYS A 430 -0.70 -16.82 40.88
N THR A 431 -1.97 -16.60 41.24
CA THR A 431 -2.86 -17.63 41.80
C THR A 431 -3.44 -18.57 40.72
N LYS A 432 -3.13 -18.36 39.44
CA LYS A 432 -3.47 -19.26 38.32
C LYS A 432 -2.23 -19.88 37.63
N GLU A 433 -1.04 -19.49 38.08
CA GLU A 433 0.27 -20.08 37.69
C GLU A 433 0.86 -20.92 38.85
N LYS A 434 0.01 -21.28 39.82
CA LYS A 434 0.20 -22.20 40.93
C LYS A 434 -0.96 -23.19 40.94
#